data_AF-A0A841KX41-F1
#
_entry.id   AF-A0A841KX41-F1
#
_cell.length_a   1.000
_cell.length_b   1.000
_cell.length_c   1.000
_cell.angle_alpha   90.00
_cell.angle_beta   90.00
_cell.angle_gamma   90.00
#
_symmetry.space_group_name_H-M   'P 1'
#
loop_
_entity.id
_entity.type
_entity.pdbx_description
1 polymer ?
#
loop_
_entity_poly.entity_id
_entity_poly.type
_entity_poly.pdbx_seq_one_letter_code
_entity_poly.pdbx_strand_id
1 'polypeptide(L)'
;MIEVKEKYYKMAEKALKYYHLLRANIDNLEDELLEVDLELGAKAIDYSREKIGQTFKINHPVEEEVIHRVEKKDMIQRQIDFLNNKLARVDRALESLDEVEQKVIISRYLKGRPWYKIAYEVSYNERWCKEVRKRGISKVAVALYGNTALIEHEFLDAM
;
A
#
# COMPACT_ATOMS: atom_id res chain seq x y z
N MET A 1 28.38 4.07 -7.91
CA MET A 1 26.94 4.32 -8.22
C MET A 1 26.19 3.10 -7.70
N ILE A 2 25.02 3.25 -7.05
CA ILE A 2 24.31 2.07 -6.56
C ILE A 2 23.81 1.25 -7.75
N GLU A 3 24.33 0.04 -7.90
CA GLU A 3 23.95 -0.89 -8.95
C GLU A 3 23.00 -1.95 -8.40
N VAL A 4 21.78 -1.95 -8.93
CA VAL A 4 20.70 -2.85 -8.50
C VAL A 4 20.35 -3.83 -9.60
N LYS A 5 19.96 -5.04 -9.23
CA LYS A 5 19.48 -6.04 -10.19
C LYS A 5 18.21 -5.52 -10.85
N GLU A 6 18.10 -5.70 -12.17
CA GLU A 6 17.01 -5.18 -13.01
C GLU A 6 15.61 -5.56 -12.48
N LYS A 7 15.47 -6.77 -11.91
CA LYS A 7 14.22 -7.22 -11.28
C LYS A 7 13.75 -6.26 -10.19
N TYR A 8 14.62 -5.88 -9.26
CA TYR A 8 14.26 -5.03 -8.12
C TYR A 8 14.06 -3.58 -8.54
N TYR A 9 14.82 -3.10 -9.52
CA TYR A 9 14.57 -1.80 -10.14
C TYR A 9 13.13 -1.71 -10.70
N LYS A 10 12.70 -2.70 -11.49
CA LYS A 10 11.33 -2.76 -12.03
C LYS A 10 10.27 -2.88 -10.93
N MET A 11 10.56 -3.63 -9.86
CA MET A 11 9.62 -3.78 -8.74
C MET A 11 9.45 -2.46 -7.96
N ALA A 12 10.54 -1.75 -7.70
CA ALA A 12 10.50 -0.42 -7.07
C ALA A 12 9.74 0.58 -7.94
N GLU A 13 9.99 0.60 -9.25
CA GLU A 13 9.24 1.46 -10.16
C GLU A 13 7.74 1.13 -10.16
N LYS A 14 7.37 -0.16 -10.13
CA LYS A 14 5.96 -0.57 -10.02
C LYS A 14 5.34 -0.10 -8.71
N ALA A 15 6.04 -0.24 -7.58
CA ALA A 15 5.54 0.23 -6.28
C ALA A 15 5.18 1.72 -6.32
N LEU A 16 6.03 2.54 -6.93
CA LEU A 16 5.77 3.98 -7.11
C LEU A 16 4.58 4.25 -8.04
N LYS A 17 4.45 3.50 -9.16
CA LYS A 17 3.31 3.66 -10.10
C LYS A 17 1.97 3.28 -9.48
N TYR A 18 1.95 2.25 -8.63
CA TYR A 18 0.73 1.75 -8.00
C TYR A 18 0.37 2.49 -6.71
N TYR A 19 1.17 3.47 -6.26
CA TYR A 19 0.96 4.17 -4.99
C TYR A 19 -0.49 4.64 -4.79
N HIS A 20 -1.02 5.44 -5.74
CA HIS A 20 -2.40 5.96 -5.65
C HIS A 20 -3.46 4.89 -5.81
N LEU A 21 -3.18 3.83 -6.57
CA LEU A 21 -4.10 2.72 -6.75
C LEU A 21 -4.22 1.87 -5.47
N LEU A 22 -3.11 1.69 -4.74
CA LEU A 22 -3.12 1.04 -3.43
C LEU A 22 -3.83 1.91 -2.39
N ARG A 23 -3.64 3.24 -2.43
CA ARG A 23 -4.37 4.17 -1.57
C ARG A 23 -5.88 4.12 -1.80
N ALA A 24 -6.32 4.21 -3.05
CA ALA A 24 -7.74 4.06 -3.39
C ALA A 24 -8.30 2.68 -3.00
N ASN A 25 -7.48 1.63 -3.05
CA ASN A 25 -7.89 0.29 -2.58
C ASN A 25 -8.14 0.29 -1.06
N ILE A 26 -7.29 0.96 -0.29
CA ILE A 26 -7.48 1.12 1.17
C ILE A 26 -8.78 1.88 1.43
N ASP A 27 -9.01 2.99 0.75
CA ASP A 27 -10.25 3.78 0.90
C ASP A 27 -11.49 2.89 0.65
N ASN A 28 -11.49 2.09 -0.42
CA ASN A 28 -12.59 1.16 -0.72
C ASN A 28 -12.76 0.06 0.35
N LEU A 29 -11.66 -0.44 0.93
CA LEU A 29 -11.72 -1.46 1.99
C LEU A 29 -12.23 -0.87 3.31
N GLU A 30 -11.88 0.39 3.61
CA GLU A 30 -12.41 1.12 4.77
C GLU A 30 -13.91 1.35 4.64
N ASP A 31 -14.39 1.69 3.43
CA ASP A 31 -15.83 1.77 3.14
C ASP A 31 -16.52 0.40 3.32
N GLU A 32 -15.93 -0.69 2.80
CA GLU A 32 -16.47 -2.05 2.98
C GLU A 32 -16.51 -2.46 4.47
N LEU A 33 -15.49 -2.08 5.24
CA LEU A 33 -15.44 -2.34 6.68
C LEU A 33 -16.57 -1.63 7.42
N LEU A 34 -16.85 -0.37 7.04
CA LEU A 34 -17.93 0.42 7.61
C LEU A 34 -19.31 -0.19 7.29
N GLU A 35 -19.51 -0.67 6.06
CA GLU A 35 -20.73 -1.38 5.67
C GLU A 35 -20.96 -2.63 6.54
N VAL A 36 -19.92 -3.46 6.72
CA VAL A 36 -20.00 -4.65 7.57
C VAL A 36 -20.34 -4.30 9.02
N ASP A 37 -19.77 -3.21 9.56
CA ASP A 37 -20.04 -2.73 10.92
C ASP A 37 -21.47 -2.22 11.11
N LEU A 38 -22.01 -1.47 10.13
CA LEU A 38 -23.40 -1.02 10.16
C LEU A 38 -24.38 -2.20 10.14
N GLU A 39 -24.12 -3.22 9.33
CA GLU A 39 -24.98 -4.40 9.25
C GLU A 39 -24.96 -5.22 10.54
N LEU A 40 -23.81 -5.33 11.21
CA LEU A 40 -23.69 -5.94 12.54
C LEU A 40 -24.47 -5.14 13.60
N GLY A 41 -24.33 -3.81 13.60
CA GLY A 41 -25.03 -2.93 14.54
C GLY A 41 -26.55 -2.91 14.34
N ALA A 42 -27.03 -2.94 13.09
CA ALA A 42 -28.45 -2.99 12.78
C ALA A 42 -29.10 -4.32 13.21
N LYS A 43 -28.38 -5.45 13.09
CA LYS A 43 -28.87 -6.77 13.54
C LYS A 43 -28.80 -6.97 15.05
N ALA A 44 -27.86 -6.33 15.75
CA ALA A 44 -27.77 -6.36 17.21
C ALA A 44 -28.94 -5.64 17.91
N ILE A 45 -29.78 -4.89 17.20
CA ILE A 45 -30.92 -4.15 17.78
C ILE A 45 -32.25 -4.94 17.67
N ASP A 46 -32.32 -6.03 16.87
CA ASP A 46 -33.56 -6.81 16.69
C ASP A 46 -33.78 -7.89 17.77
N TYR A 47 -33.74 -7.50 19.05
CA TYR A 47 -34.10 -8.35 20.19
C TYR A 47 -35.61 -8.29 20.55
N SER A 48 -36.42 -7.58 19.77
CA SER A 48 -37.82 -7.25 20.11
C SER A 48 -38.88 -7.91 19.23
N ARG A 49 -38.64 -9.13 18.73
CA ARG A 49 -39.75 -10.00 18.32
C ARG A 49 -39.95 -11.10 19.34
N GLU A 50 -40.55 -10.69 20.45
CA GLU A 50 -41.27 -11.59 21.35
C GLU A 50 -42.21 -12.50 20.54
N LYS A 51 -41.95 -13.81 20.57
CA LYS A 51 -43.03 -14.80 20.57
C LYS A 51 -42.71 -15.89 21.58
N ILE A 52 -43.43 -15.81 22.68
CA ILE A 52 -43.72 -16.85 23.65
C ILE A 52 -44.24 -18.08 22.87
N GLY A 53 -43.54 -19.22 22.94
CA GLY A 53 -44.03 -20.48 22.39
C GLY A 53 -42.93 -21.50 22.09
N GLN A 54 -42.99 -22.63 22.77
CA GLN A 54 -42.13 -23.81 22.66
C GLN A 54 -41.73 -24.17 21.21
N THR A 55 -40.43 -24.29 20.93
CA THR A 55 -39.74 -25.48 20.36
C THR A 55 -38.29 -25.16 19.97
N PHE A 56 -37.37 -26.05 20.37
CA PHE A 56 -35.93 -26.03 20.13
C PHE A 56 -35.57 -26.08 18.63
N LYS A 57 -35.47 -24.93 17.91
CA LYS A 57 -34.86 -24.90 16.56
C LYS A 57 -34.53 -23.53 15.93
N ILE A 58 -34.31 -22.45 16.69
CA ILE A 58 -34.28 -21.08 16.09
C ILE A 58 -32.89 -20.40 16.00
N ASN A 59 -31.81 -20.90 16.60
CA ASN A 59 -30.57 -20.07 16.69
C ASN A 59 -29.47 -20.30 15.64
N HIS A 60 -29.48 -21.40 14.88
CA HIS A 60 -28.31 -21.79 14.07
C HIS A 60 -27.94 -20.82 12.92
N PRO A 61 -28.87 -20.33 12.08
CA PRO A 61 -28.50 -19.51 10.93
C PRO A 61 -28.10 -18.07 11.29
N VAL A 62 -28.60 -17.54 12.43
CA VAL A 62 -28.27 -16.19 12.88
C VAL A 62 -26.88 -16.15 13.52
N GLU A 63 -26.55 -17.14 14.35
CA GLU A 63 -25.23 -17.26 14.97
C GLU A 63 -24.14 -17.49 13.91
N GLU A 64 -24.40 -18.35 12.93
CA GLU A 64 -23.48 -18.64 11.82
C GLU A 64 -23.26 -17.42 10.90
N GLU A 65 -24.31 -16.63 10.65
CA GLU A 65 -24.19 -15.39 9.89
C GLU A 65 -23.39 -14.32 10.65
N VAL A 66 -23.57 -14.20 11.96
CA VAL A 66 -22.79 -13.27 12.81
C VAL A 66 -21.31 -13.67 12.83
N ILE A 67 -21.00 -14.96 12.98
CA ILE A 67 -19.62 -15.47 12.95
C ILE A 67 -18.95 -15.13 11.62
N HIS A 68 -19.61 -15.42 10.49
CA HIS A 68 -19.07 -15.13 9.16
C HIS A 68 -18.79 -13.63 8.95
N ARG A 69 -19.64 -12.75 9.51
CA ARG A 69 -19.45 -11.29 9.41
C ARG A 69 -18.27 -10.78 10.24
N VAL A 70 -18.07 -11.34 11.44
CA VAL A 70 -16.90 -11.02 12.27
C VAL A 70 -15.61 -11.49 11.59
N GLU A 71 -15.59 -12.69 11.02
CA GLU A 71 -14.45 -13.19 10.25
C GLU A 71 -14.15 -12.32 9.02
N LYS A 72 -15.20 -11.88 8.30
CA LYS A 72 -15.07 -10.95 7.18
C LYS A 72 -14.45 -9.62 7.62
N LYS A 73 -14.91 -9.05 8.74
CA LYS A 73 -14.36 -7.83 9.33
C LYS A 73 -12.85 -7.97 9.61
N ASP A 74 -12.47 -9.04 10.29
CA ASP A 74 -11.07 -9.32 10.64
C ASP A 74 -10.20 -9.47 9.39
N MET A 75 -10.72 -10.11 8.33
CA MET A 75 -10.02 -10.26 7.06
C MET A 75 -9.77 -8.90 6.38
N ILE A 76 -10.81 -8.05 6.29
CA ILE A 76 -10.70 -6.72 5.69
C ILE A 76 -9.70 -5.86 6.46
N GLN A 77 -9.78 -5.86 7.80
CA GLN A 77 -8.86 -5.10 8.65
C GLN A 77 -7.39 -5.51 8.41
N ARG A 78 -7.11 -6.82 8.37
CA ARG A 78 -5.76 -7.32 8.07
C ARG A 78 -5.27 -6.89 6.69
N GLN A 79 -6.17 -6.82 5.71
CA GLN A 79 -5.84 -6.38 4.36
C GLN A 79 -5.52 -4.88 4.32
N ILE A 80 -6.31 -4.05 5.01
CA ILE A 80 -6.04 -2.61 5.20
C ILE A 80 -4.67 -2.42 5.84
N ASP A 81 -4.41 -3.09 6.98
CA ASP A 81 -3.15 -2.98 7.71
C ASP A 81 -1.94 -3.37 6.82
N PHE A 82 -2.10 -4.43 6.04
CA PHE A 82 -1.07 -4.88 5.11
C PHE A 82 -0.77 -3.86 4.01
N LEU A 83 -1.79 -3.24 3.42
CA LEU A 83 -1.64 -2.22 2.38
C LEU A 83 -1.08 -0.91 2.95
N ASN A 84 -1.54 -0.48 4.12
CA ASN A 84 -1.00 0.67 4.84
C ASN A 84 0.49 0.49 5.15
N ASN A 85 0.87 -0.69 5.65
CA ASN A 85 2.28 -1.02 5.88
C ASN A 85 3.12 -0.99 4.59
N LYS A 86 2.56 -1.41 3.46
CA LYS A 86 3.23 -1.29 2.15
C LYS A 86 3.42 0.16 1.74
N LEU A 87 2.41 1.01 1.85
CA LEU A 87 2.52 2.44 1.54
C LEU A 87 3.54 3.13 2.45
N ALA A 88 3.49 2.86 3.75
CA ALA A 88 4.44 3.42 4.72
C ALA A 88 5.91 3.01 4.44
N ARG A 89 6.14 1.85 3.82
CA ARG A 89 7.48 1.47 3.34
C ARG A 89 7.90 2.28 2.11
N VAL A 90 6.97 2.57 1.21
CA VAL A 90 7.23 3.44 0.05
C VAL A 90 7.50 4.87 0.50
N ASP A 91 6.73 5.39 1.46
CA ASP A 91 6.92 6.74 2.02
C ASP A 91 8.31 6.88 2.63
N ARG A 92 8.71 5.95 3.53
CA ARG A 92 10.07 5.93 4.08
C ARG A 92 11.16 5.80 3.01
N ALA A 93 10.92 5.02 1.96
CA ALA A 93 11.85 4.91 0.85
C ALA A 93 12.00 6.24 0.09
N LEU A 94 10.92 7.00 -0.09
CA LEU A 94 10.96 8.34 -0.69
C LEU A 94 11.64 9.36 0.22
N GLU A 95 11.45 9.26 1.53
CA GLU A 95 12.09 10.12 2.55
C GLU A 95 13.61 9.92 2.63
N SER A 96 14.10 8.74 2.26
CA SER A 96 15.55 8.46 2.23
C SER A 96 16.29 9.05 1.03
N LEU A 97 15.57 9.61 0.05
CA LEU A 97 16.16 10.26 -1.12
C LEU A 97 16.62 11.68 -0.78
N ASP A 98 17.57 12.21 -1.56
CA ASP A 98 17.86 13.64 -1.47
C ASP A 98 16.68 14.47 -2.00
N GLU A 99 16.63 15.76 -1.65
CA GLU A 99 15.51 16.65 -1.97
C GLU A 99 15.19 16.66 -3.48
N VAL A 100 16.22 16.65 -4.33
CA VAL A 100 16.02 16.73 -5.78
C VAL A 100 15.54 15.40 -6.35
N GLU A 101 16.14 14.30 -5.91
CA GLU A 101 15.68 12.95 -6.25
C GLU A 101 14.23 12.74 -5.84
N GLN A 102 13.89 13.05 -4.59
CA GLN A 102 12.53 12.94 -4.06
C GLN A 102 11.56 13.75 -4.91
N LYS A 103 11.89 15.02 -5.20
CA LYS A 103 11.03 15.90 -6.00
C LYS A 103 10.82 15.40 -7.43
N VAL A 104 11.87 14.87 -8.07
CA VAL A 104 11.77 14.26 -9.41
C VAL A 104 10.89 13.01 -9.38
N ILE A 105 11.10 12.12 -8.40
CA ILE A 105 10.36 10.86 -8.28
C ILE A 105 8.88 11.12 -7.99
N ILE A 106 8.56 11.93 -6.98
CA ILE A 106 7.18 12.29 -6.64
C ILE A 106 6.48 12.96 -7.83
N SER A 107 7.13 13.94 -8.47
CA SER A 107 6.54 14.65 -9.60
C SER A 107 6.27 13.73 -10.78
N ARG A 108 7.16 12.77 -11.04
CA ARG A 108 7.00 11.84 -12.15
C ARG A 108 5.95 10.77 -11.88
N TYR A 109 5.97 10.14 -10.71
CA TYR A 109 5.20 8.93 -10.43
C TYR A 109 3.89 9.20 -9.69
N LEU A 110 3.93 10.08 -8.70
CA LEU A 110 2.75 10.39 -7.89
C LEU A 110 1.95 11.54 -8.52
N LYS A 111 2.58 12.49 -9.21
CA LYS A 111 1.87 13.61 -9.85
C LYS A 111 1.70 13.47 -11.36
N GLY A 112 2.30 12.46 -11.98
CA GLY A 112 2.18 12.20 -13.43
C GLY A 112 2.71 13.33 -14.33
N ARG A 113 3.63 14.17 -13.84
CA ARG A 113 4.08 15.36 -14.58
C ARG A 113 4.97 14.98 -15.78
N PRO A 114 4.89 15.75 -16.88
CA PRO A 114 5.80 15.60 -18.02
C PRO A 114 7.20 16.13 -17.67
N TRP A 115 8.21 15.64 -18.40
CA TRP A 115 9.62 15.94 -18.11
C TRP A 115 9.96 17.43 -18.13
N TYR A 116 9.44 18.21 -19.08
CA TYR A 116 9.69 19.65 -19.14
C TYR A 116 9.23 20.40 -17.88
N LYS A 117 8.10 20.01 -17.27
CA LYS A 117 7.61 20.62 -16.01
C LYS A 117 8.52 20.26 -14.85
N ILE A 118 8.93 18.99 -14.77
CA ILE A 118 9.84 18.51 -13.72
C ILE A 118 11.17 19.25 -13.83
N ALA A 119 11.75 19.30 -15.03
CA ALA A 119 12.99 20.00 -15.35
C ALA A 119 12.95 21.47 -14.90
N TYR A 120 11.87 22.17 -15.23
CA TYR A 120 11.65 23.54 -14.77
C TYR A 120 11.60 23.65 -13.23
N GLU A 121 10.87 22.77 -12.56
CA GLU A 121 10.71 22.77 -11.10
C GLU A 121 12.00 22.49 -10.32
N VAL A 122 12.94 21.72 -10.90
CA VAL A 122 14.23 21.41 -10.28
C VAL A 122 15.40 22.20 -10.87
N SER A 123 15.12 23.17 -11.76
CA SER A 123 16.14 23.98 -12.45
C SER A 123 17.21 23.15 -13.17
N TYR A 124 16.81 22.02 -13.75
CA TYR A 124 17.70 21.12 -14.50
C TYR A 124 17.17 20.89 -15.92
N ASN A 125 18.02 20.36 -16.80
CA ASN A 125 17.56 19.88 -18.09
C ASN A 125 16.87 18.50 -17.96
N GLU A 126 16.06 18.14 -18.95
CA GLU A 126 15.30 16.87 -18.92
C GLU A 126 16.19 15.63 -18.89
N ARG A 127 17.35 15.68 -19.58
CA ARG A 127 18.30 14.56 -19.61
C ARG A 127 18.81 14.27 -18.19
N TRP A 128 19.19 15.31 -17.46
CA TRP A 128 19.65 15.19 -16.09
C TRP A 128 18.53 14.72 -15.15
N CYS A 129 17.30 15.18 -15.34
CA CYS A 129 16.14 14.68 -14.57
C CYS A 129 15.94 13.17 -14.76
N LYS A 130 16.17 12.63 -15.97
CA LYS A 130 16.10 11.18 -16.23
C LYS A 130 17.22 10.41 -15.52
N GLU A 131 18.42 10.98 -15.44
CA GLU A 131 19.53 10.40 -14.67
C GLU A 131 19.27 10.42 -13.16
N VAL A 132 18.76 11.55 -12.64
CA VAL A 132 18.32 11.68 -11.25
C VAL A 132 17.23 10.66 -10.92
N ARG A 133 16.22 10.50 -11.79
CA ARG A 133 15.20 9.46 -11.66
C ARG A 133 15.82 8.06 -11.61
N LYS A 134 16.77 7.74 -12.49
CA LYS A 134 17.42 6.42 -12.51
C LYS A 134 18.11 6.13 -11.17
N ARG A 135 18.86 7.10 -10.63
CA ARG A 135 19.53 6.99 -9.33
C ARG A 135 18.52 6.87 -8.18
N GLY A 136 17.48 7.69 -8.19
CA GLY A 136 16.41 7.66 -7.19
C GLY A 136 15.71 6.30 -7.14
N ILE A 137 15.38 5.69 -8.29
CA ILE A 137 14.75 4.36 -8.31
C ILE A 137 15.69 3.27 -7.78
N SER A 138 16.99 3.33 -8.09
CA SER A 138 17.96 2.40 -7.51
C SER A 138 18.00 2.49 -5.98
N LYS A 139 18.00 3.71 -5.42
CA LYS A 139 17.93 3.94 -3.98
C LYS A 139 16.62 3.42 -3.37
N VAL A 140 15.47 3.70 -4.00
CA VAL A 140 14.17 3.16 -3.57
C VAL A 140 14.17 1.62 -3.59
N ALA A 141 14.78 0.99 -4.59
CA ALA A 141 14.88 -0.47 -4.65
C ALA A 141 15.68 -1.04 -3.46
N VAL A 142 16.80 -0.41 -3.10
CA VAL A 142 17.58 -0.81 -1.91
C VAL A 142 16.78 -0.54 -0.63
N ALA A 143 16.11 0.60 -0.50
CA ALA A 143 15.30 0.91 0.68
C ALA A 143 14.14 -0.09 0.89
N LEU A 144 13.53 -0.56 -0.20
CA LEU A 144 12.40 -1.50 -0.13
C LEU A 144 12.83 -2.96 0.07
N TYR A 145 13.94 -3.38 -0.53
CA TYR A 145 14.33 -4.79 -0.61
C TYR A 145 15.68 -5.12 0.07
N GLY A 146 16.33 -4.11 0.65
CA GLY A 146 17.61 -4.24 1.34
C GLY A 146 18.74 -4.70 0.42
N ASN A 147 19.71 -5.41 1.01
CA ASN A 147 20.89 -5.88 0.31
C ASN A 147 20.55 -6.77 -0.89
N THR A 148 19.45 -7.54 -0.83
CA THR A 148 19.01 -8.44 -1.91
C THR A 148 18.90 -7.76 -3.29
N ALA A 149 18.62 -6.45 -3.29
CA ALA A 149 18.54 -5.62 -4.48
C ALA A 149 19.87 -5.34 -5.15
N LEU A 150 20.97 -5.30 -4.39
CA LEU A 150 22.30 -4.99 -4.88
C LEU A 150 22.84 -6.11 -5.78
N ILE A 151 23.61 -5.72 -6.79
CA ILE A 151 24.30 -6.67 -7.67
C ILE A 151 25.43 -7.38 -6.91
N GLU A 152 26.23 -6.64 -6.13
CA GLU A 152 27.40 -7.14 -5.38
C GLU A 152 27.04 -7.72 -4.00
N HIS A 153 25.94 -8.47 -3.89
CA HIS A 153 25.44 -9.02 -2.60
C HIS A 153 26.50 -9.81 -1.81
N GLU A 154 27.58 -10.27 -2.45
CA GLU A 154 28.61 -11.14 -1.88
C GLU A 154 29.50 -10.48 -0.79
N PHE A 155 29.45 -9.15 -0.58
CA PHE A 155 30.37 -8.49 0.38
C PHE A 155 29.85 -8.34 1.81
N LEU A 156 28.53 -8.30 2.04
CA LEU A 156 27.94 -8.10 3.38
C LEU A 156 27.53 -9.40 4.08
N ASP A 157 27.42 -10.50 3.34
CA ASP A 157 27.18 -11.84 3.92
C ASP A 157 28.47 -12.48 4.48
N ALA A 158 29.63 -11.87 4.22
CA ALA A 158 30.96 -12.34 4.65
C ALA A 158 31.57 -11.54 5.83
N MET A 159 30.80 -10.64 6.44
CA MET A 159 31.17 -9.79 7.57
C MET A 159 30.28 -10.07 8.78
#